data_AF-A0A7V9CEL4-F1
#
_entry.id   AF-A0A7V9CEL4-F1
#
_cell.length_a   1.000
_cell.length_b   1.000
_cell.length_c   1.000
_cell.angle_alpha   90.00
_cell.angle_beta   90.00
_cell.angle_gamma   90.00
#
_symmetry.space_group_name_H-M   'P 1'
#
loop_
_entity.id
_entity.type
_entity.pdbx_description
1 polymer ?
#
loop_
_entity_poly.entity_id
_entity_poly.type
_entity_poly.pdbx_seq_one_letter_code
_entity_poly.pdbx_strand_id
1 'polypeptide(L)'
;MADETAPDGPDPGATEPVDVVATVGALDPTVLLLREFLHRSGALRTVAVVQLEDDTAVVDVGRLQPVEVTIGERTVQLPHALELDAAALLVPDVKQLPPFEVDPSTGEVSSPLGGLEHYARSVRDLAGILGEDNVAFVSWETSDPEVPISITARASDDGLLVTLGEEEFETEPGWPA
;
A
#
# COMPACT_ATOMS: atom_id res chain seq x y z
N MET A 1 46.34 17.46 33.56
CA MET A 1 46.29 16.66 32.32
C MET A 1 45.92 15.25 32.70
N ALA A 2 44.64 14.93 32.60
CA ALA A 2 44.13 13.58 32.45
C ALA A 2 42.88 13.77 31.57
N ASP A 3 43.00 13.24 30.36
CA ASP A 3 42.04 13.28 29.27
C ASP A 3 40.92 12.29 29.61
N GLU A 4 39.69 12.79 29.80
CA GLU A 4 38.51 11.96 29.99
C GLU A 4 37.91 11.70 28.61
N THR A 5 38.41 10.67 27.93
CA THR A 5 37.77 10.15 26.72
C THR A 5 36.57 9.30 27.17
N ALA A 6 35.36 9.86 27.07
CA ALA A 6 34.12 9.09 27.19
C ALA A 6 34.02 8.06 26.05
N PRO A 7 33.48 6.84 26.29
CA PRO A 7 33.24 5.90 25.22
C PRO A 7 32.10 6.39 24.33
N ASP A 8 32.37 6.49 23.02
CA ASP A 8 31.37 6.62 21.95
C ASP A 8 30.40 5.43 22.06
N GLY A 9 29.23 5.65 22.66
CA GLY A 9 28.12 4.73 22.56
C GLY A 9 27.55 4.75 21.14
N PRO A 10 27.00 3.64 20.63
CA PRO A 10 26.34 3.65 19.32
C PRO A 10 25.24 4.71 19.30
N ASP A 11 25.24 5.54 18.25
CA ASP A 11 24.22 6.57 18.01
C ASP A 11 22.84 5.89 17.96
N PRO A 12 21.92 6.19 18.90
CA PRO A 12 20.59 5.59 18.94
C PRO A 12 19.69 5.99 17.75
N GLY A 13 20.20 6.83 16.83
CA GLY A 13 19.52 7.25 15.61
C GLY A 13 20.16 6.77 14.31
N ALA A 14 21.19 5.92 14.34
CA ALA A 14 21.77 5.37 13.11
C ALA A 14 20.83 4.30 12.51
N THR A 15 19.86 4.74 11.70
CA THR A 15 19.13 3.85 10.79
C THR A 15 20.17 3.11 9.95
N GLU A 16 20.20 1.78 10.03
CA GLU A 16 21.05 0.97 9.16
C GLU A 16 20.81 1.39 7.70
N PRO A 17 21.86 1.56 6.89
CA PRO A 17 21.69 2.02 5.52
C PRO A 17 20.81 1.02 4.76
N VAL A 18 19.63 1.46 4.32
CA VAL A 18 18.71 0.62 3.54
C VAL A 18 19.33 0.34 2.17
N ASP A 19 19.38 -0.94 1.80
CA ASP A 19 19.92 -1.40 0.54
C ASP A 19 19.08 -0.90 -0.64
N VAL A 20 19.67 -0.08 -1.50
CA VAL A 20 19.03 0.36 -2.75
C VAL A 20 19.35 -0.61 -3.87
N VAL A 21 18.33 -1.19 -4.49
CA VAL A 21 18.44 -2.23 -5.52
C VAL A 21 17.78 -1.81 -6.84
N ALA A 22 18.21 -2.42 -7.93
CA ALA A 22 17.64 -2.19 -9.27
C ALA A 22 16.50 -3.18 -9.62
N THR A 23 16.26 -4.18 -8.78
CA THR A 23 15.25 -5.23 -8.98
C THR A 23 15.02 -5.97 -7.66
N VAL A 24 13.80 -6.47 -7.48
CA VAL A 24 13.40 -7.44 -6.44
C VAL A 24 13.00 -8.79 -7.05
N GLY A 25 13.44 -9.05 -8.28
CA GLY A 25 13.25 -10.31 -8.99
C GLY A 25 11.78 -10.61 -9.25
N ALA A 26 11.27 -11.70 -8.68
CA ALA A 26 9.90 -12.17 -8.92
C ALA A 26 8.82 -11.17 -8.47
N LEU A 27 9.15 -10.20 -7.61
CA LEU A 27 8.24 -9.15 -7.15
C LEU A 27 8.21 -7.91 -8.06
N ASP A 28 9.07 -7.81 -9.09
CA ASP A 28 9.07 -6.67 -10.01
C ASP A 28 7.71 -6.42 -10.69
N PRO A 29 6.96 -7.45 -11.16
CA PRO A 29 5.61 -7.26 -11.67
C PRO A 29 4.64 -6.67 -10.64
N THR A 30 4.76 -7.05 -9.36
CA THR A 30 3.95 -6.49 -8.27
C THR A 30 4.27 -5.01 -8.05
N VAL A 31 5.56 -4.66 -8.04
CA VAL A 31 6.00 -3.25 -7.95
C VAL A 31 5.41 -2.42 -9.10
N LEU A 32 5.48 -2.93 -10.34
CA LEU A 32 4.91 -2.25 -11.50
C LEU A 32 3.38 -2.09 -11.39
N LEU A 33 2.67 -3.15 -10.99
CA LEU A 33 1.22 -3.14 -10.79
C LEU A 33 0.80 -2.09 -9.76
N LEU A 34 1.41 -2.11 -8.58
CA LEU A 34 1.06 -1.20 -7.48
C LEU A 34 1.38 0.25 -7.81
N ARG A 35 2.50 0.53 -8.48
CA ARG A 35 2.87 1.88 -8.96
C ARG A 35 1.86 2.40 -9.96
N GLU A 36 1.55 1.62 -10.98
CA GLU A 36 0.60 2.02 -12.01
C GLU A 36 -0.81 2.20 -11.43
N PHE A 37 -1.25 1.32 -10.52
CA PHE A 37 -2.52 1.51 -9.80
C PHE A 37 -2.52 2.80 -8.98
N LEU A 38 -1.44 3.08 -8.24
CA LEU A 38 -1.31 4.31 -7.44
C LEU A 38 -1.43 5.55 -8.34
N HIS A 39 -0.74 5.57 -9.48
CA HIS A 39 -0.78 6.70 -10.41
C HIS A 39 -2.15 6.87 -11.06
N ARG A 40 -2.83 5.79 -11.46
CA ARG A 40 -4.18 5.88 -12.08
C ARG A 40 -5.28 6.29 -11.10
N SER A 41 -5.20 5.77 -9.88
CA SER A 41 -6.22 6.00 -8.84
C SER A 41 -6.03 7.34 -8.12
N GLY A 42 -4.83 7.93 -8.19
CA GLY A 42 -4.47 9.05 -7.34
C GLY A 42 -4.40 8.64 -5.87
N ALA A 43 -3.95 7.43 -5.55
CA ALA A 43 -3.73 7.01 -4.17
C ALA A 43 -2.53 7.74 -3.53
N LEU A 44 -2.51 7.78 -2.20
CA LEU A 44 -1.36 8.15 -1.39
C LEU A 44 -0.38 6.98 -1.26
N ARG A 45 -0.92 5.78 -1.09
CA ARG A 45 -0.15 4.57 -0.82
C ARG A 45 -0.88 3.35 -1.36
N THR A 46 -0.13 2.42 -1.94
CA THR A 46 -0.59 1.08 -2.32
C THR A 46 0.37 0.06 -1.72
N VAL A 47 -0.14 -0.94 -1.03
CA VAL A 47 0.65 -1.99 -0.38
C VAL A 47 0.11 -3.35 -0.79
N ALA A 48 1.00 -4.27 -1.10
CA ALA A 48 0.66 -5.69 -1.23
C ALA A 48 1.38 -6.52 -0.17
N VAL A 49 0.65 -7.44 0.45
CA VAL A 49 1.23 -8.56 1.18
C VAL A 49 1.16 -9.78 0.27
N VAL A 50 2.32 -10.32 -0.10
CA VAL A 50 2.47 -11.40 -1.07
C VAL A 50 3.02 -12.63 -0.35
N GLN A 51 2.26 -13.72 -0.38
CA GLN A 51 2.73 -15.01 0.09
C GLN A 51 3.71 -15.62 -0.92
N LEU A 52 4.90 -15.95 -0.42
CA LEU A 52 5.93 -16.68 -1.14
C LEU A 52 5.94 -18.13 -0.64
N GLU A 53 6.73 -18.99 -1.28
CA GLU A 53 6.82 -20.40 -0.90
C GLU A 53 7.29 -20.60 0.55
N ASP A 54 8.29 -19.82 0.98
CA ASP A 54 8.96 -19.96 2.28
C ASP A 54 8.85 -18.70 3.17
N ASP A 55 8.21 -17.63 2.69
CA ASP A 55 8.20 -16.32 3.38
C ASP A 55 6.98 -15.48 2.98
N THR A 56 6.84 -14.30 3.57
CA THR A 56 5.88 -13.27 3.19
C THR A 56 6.64 -12.02 2.78
N ALA A 57 6.28 -11.46 1.63
CA ALA A 57 6.78 -10.17 1.19
C ALA A 57 5.75 -9.05 1.41
N VAL A 58 6.23 -7.87 1.78
CA VAL A 58 5.46 -6.63 1.76
C VAL A 58 6.06 -5.72 0.70
N VAL A 59 5.25 -5.34 -0.29
CA VAL A 59 5.62 -4.37 -1.33
C VAL A 59 4.85 -3.09 -1.06
N ASP A 60 5.56 -2.02 -0.73
CA ASP A 60 4.99 -0.75 -0.30
C ASP A 60 5.37 0.37 -1.28
N VAL A 61 4.35 0.97 -1.89
CA VAL A 61 4.49 2.03 -2.86
C VAL A 61 3.80 3.28 -2.34
N GLY A 62 4.60 4.26 -1.91
CA GLY A 62 4.14 5.60 -1.57
C GLY A 62 4.16 6.55 -2.78
N ARG A 63 3.24 7.51 -2.79
CA ARG A 63 3.22 8.59 -3.79
C ARG A 63 4.51 9.39 -3.71
N LEU A 64 5.29 9.39 -4.80
CA LEU A 64 6.58 10.08 -4.92
C LEU A 64 7.66 9.60 -3.93
N GLN A 65 7.48 8.45 -3.30
CA GLN A 65 8.45 7.84 -2.38
C GLN A 65 9.17 6.66 -3.04
N PRO A 66 10.40 6.31 -2.60
CA PRO A 66 11.00 5.03 -2.96
C PRO A 66 10.04 3.88 -2.68
N VAL A 67 10.07 2.86 -3.53
CA VAL A 67 9.34 1.62 -3.26
C VAL A 67 10.13 0.86 -2.22
N GLU A 68 9.46 0.43 -1.16
CA GLU A 68 10.06 -0.41 -0.14
C GLU A 68 9.56 -1.85 -0.30
N VAL A 69 10.49 -2.81 -0.25
CA VAL A 69 10.17 -4.23 -0.31
C VAL A 69 10.82 -4.93 0.87
N THR A 70 10.00 -5.55 1.69
CA THR A 70 10.43 -6.33 2.85
C THR A 70 10.13 -7.80 2.60
N ILE A 71 11.11 -8.68 2.78
CA ILE A 71 10.97 -10.14 2.71
C ILE A 71 11.61 -10.71 3.98
N GLY A 72 10.79 -11.32 4.85
CA GLY A 72 11.21 -11.70 6.19
C GLY A 72 11.75 -10.48 6.96
N GLU A 73 13.02 -10.53 7.38
CA GLU A 73 13.69 -9.44 8.10
C GLU A 73 14.46 -8.47 7.19
N ARG A 74 14.50 -8.71 5.88
CA ARG A 74 15.28 -7.92 4.93
C ARG A 74 14.41 -6.88 4.23
N THR A 75 14.80 -5.62 4.35
CA THR A 75 14.18 -4.51 3.61
C THR A 75 15.15 -3.94 2.57
N VAL A 76 14.65 -3.74 1.35
CA VAL A 76 15.36 -3.07 0.26
C VAL A 76 14.49 -1.97 -0.34
N GLN A 77 15.11 -1.00 -1.00
CA GLN A 77 14.42 0.09 -1.68
C GLN A 77 14.72 0.12 -3.17
N LEU A 78 13.71 0.49 -3.96
CA LEU A 78 13.85 0.82 -5.38
C LEU A 78 13.54 2.31 -5.57
N PRO A 79 14.31 3.03 -6.40
CA PRO A 79 13.96 4.39 -6.78
C PRO A 79 12.55 4.46 -7.40
N HIS A 80 11.75 5.45 -7.00
CA HIS A 80 10.34 5.58 -7.41
C HIS A 80 10.13 5.52 -8.93
N ALA A 81 11.05 6.09 -9.71
CA ALA A 81 10.95 6.21 -11.16
C ALA A 81 11.80 5.18 -11.92
N LEU A 82 12.33 4.16 -11.24
CA LEU A 82 13.13 3.13 -11.89
C LEU A 82 12.29 2.38 -12.92
N GLU A 83 12.83 2.17 -14.12
CA GLU A 83 12.25 1.30 -15.13
C GLU A 83 12.65 -0.15 -14.82
N LEU A 84 11.66 -1.03 -14.65
CA LEU A 84 11.87 -2.46 -14.38
C LEU A 84 11.66 -3.27 -15.66
N ASP A 85 12.56 -4.20 -15.93
CA ASP A 85 12.44 -5.15 -17.04
C ASP A 85 11.63 -6.39 -16.60
N ALA A 86 10.33 -6.17 -16.39
CA ALA A 86 9.40 -7.20 -15.97
C ALA A 86 8.08 -7.11 -16.76
N ALA A 87 7.40 -8.25 -16.89
CA ALA A 87 6.09 -8.28 -17.53
C ALA A 87 5.08 -7.50 -16.68
N ALA A 88 4.48 -6.46 -17.26
CA ALA A 88 3.44 -5.69 -16.61
C ALA A 88 2.17 -6.53 -16.46
N LEU A 89 1.63 -6.58 -15.23
CA LEU A 89 0.31 -7.14 -14.96
C LEU A 89 -0.77 -6.18 -15.46
N LEU A 90 -1.94 -6.72 -15.80
CA LEU A 90 -3.08 -5.89 -16.15
C LEU A 90 -3.54 -5.14 -14.90
N VAL A 91 -3.58 -3.82 -14.97
CA VAL A 91 -4.06 -2.97 -13.88
C VAL A 91 -5.59 -2.90 -13.96
N PRO A 92 -6.31 -3.08 -12.83
CA PRO A 92 -7.76 -3.01 -12.82
C PRO A 92 -8.25 -1.61 -13.20
N ASP A 93 -9.52 -1.51 -13.61
CA ASP A 93 -10.12 -0.21 -13.91
C ASP A 93 -10.24 0.59 -12.62
N VAL A 94 -9.63 1.77 -12.60
CA VAL A 94 -9.72 2.70 -11.49
C VAL A 94 -9.65 4.12 -12.04
N LYS A 95 -10.49 5.00 -11.47
CA LYS A 95 -10.53 6.41 -11.81
C LYS A 95 -10.19 7.20 -10.57
N GLN A 96 -9.43 8.27 -10.74
CA GLN A 96 -9.27 9.26 -9.70
C GLN A 96 -10.59 10.00 -9.49
N LEU A 97 -11.13 9.92 -8.28
CA LEU A 97 -12.33 10.64 -7.88
C LEU A 97 -11.97 11.90 -7.07
N PRO A 98 -12.88 12.89 -6.98
CA PRO A 98 -12.74 13.96 -6.00
C PRO A 98 -12.56 13.42 -4.57
N PRO A 99 -11.87 14.14 -3.68
CA PRO A 99 -11.75 13.74 -2.28
C PRO A 99 -13.12 13.54 -1.64
N PHE A 100 -13.25 12.49 -0.82
CA PHE A 100 -14.47 12.21 -0.07
C PHE A 100 -14.51 13.05 1.20
N GLU A 101 -15.69 13.35 1.73
CA GLU A 101 -15.82 13.83 3.11
C GLU A 101 -16.09 12.63 4.01
N VAL A 102 -15.38 12.53 5.13
CA VAL A 102 -15.44 11.37 6.02
C VAL A 102 -15.62 11.80 7.47
N ASP A 103 -16.37 11.02 8.24
CA ASP A 103 -16.47 11.13 9.69
C ASP A 103 -16.07 9.80 10.33
N PRO A 104 -14.83 9.68 10.87
CA PRO A 104 -14.35 8.46 11.52
C PRO A 104 -15.19 8.03 12.72
N SER A 105 -15.81 8.98 13.42
CA SER A 105 -16.54 8.66 14.65
C SER A 105 -17.86 7.96 14.39
N THR A 106 -18.42 8.13 13.18
CA THR A 106 -19.71 7.56 12.78
C THR A 106 -19.57 6.54 11.64
N GLY A 107 -18.44 6.53 10.93
CA GLY A 107 -18.25 5.72 9.73
C GLY A 107 -18.92 6.31 8.49
N GLU A 108 -19.39 7.56 8.55
CA GLU A 108 -20.06 8.20 7.41
C GLU A 108 -19.06 8.63 6.34
N VAL A 109 -19.39 8.32 5.07
CA VAL A 109 -18.60 8.70 3.89
C VAL A 109 -19.52 9.39 2.88
N SER A 110 -19.21 10.64 2.56
CA SER A 110 -19.85 11.42 1.50
C SER A 110 -18.95 11.41 0.27
N SER A 111 -19.40 10.76 -0.79
CA SER A 111 -18.69 10.63 -2.06
C SER A 111 -19.62 10.93 -3.24
N PRO A 112 -19.08 11.13 -4.46
CA PRO A 112 -19.87 10.92 -5.66
C PRO A 112 -20.60 9.57 -5.61
N LEU A 113 -21.80 9.50 -6.20
CA LEU A 113 -22.60 8.27 -6.20
C LEU A 113 -21.80 7.09 -6.78
N GLY A 114 -21.71 6.00 -6.03
CA GLY A 114 -20.95 4.81 -6.41
C GLY A 114 -19.43 4.96 -6.25
N GLY A 115 -18.96 6.05 -5.65
CA GLY A 115 -17.53 6.38 -5.56
C GLY A 115 -16.76 5.43 -4.63
N LEU A 116 -17.31 5.17 -3.44
CA LEU A 116 -16.70 4.22 -2.51
C LEU A 116 -16.78 2.79 -3.05
N GLU A 117 -17.90 2.39 -3.66
CA GLU A 117 -18.06 1.10 -4.32
C GLU A 117 -17.10 0.93 -5.49
N HIS A 118 -16.81 2.01 -6.23
CA HIS A 118 -15.82 2.01 -7.30
C HIS A 118 -14.43 1.69 -6.75
N TYR A 119 -13.98 2.40 -5.70
CA TYR A 119 -12.69 2.09 -5.07
C TYR A 119 -12.65 0.70 -4.46
N ALA A 120 -13.69 0.30 -3.74
CA ALA A 120 -13.78 -1.02 -3.13
C ALA A 120 -13.67 -2.16 -4.17
N ARG A 121 -14.36 -2.04 -5.31
CA ARG A 121 -14.24 -3.01 -6.41
C ARG A 121 -12.85 -3.00 -7.03
N SER A 122 -12.27 -1.82 -7.29
CA SER A 122 -10.92 -1.71 -7.84
C SER A 122 -9.86 -2.35 -6.93
N VAL A 123 -9.99 -2.24 -5.60
CA VAL A 123 -9.06 -2.86 -4.64
C VAL A 123 -9.27 -4.37 -4.54
N ARG A 124 -10.52 -4.84 -4.60
CA ARG A 124 -10.81 -6.28 -4.70
C ARG A 124 -10.20 -6.88 -5.97
N ASP A 125 -10.40 -6.22 -7.11
CA ASP A 125 -9.83 -6.66 -8.39
C ASP A 125 -8.29 -6.64 -8.34
N LEU A 126 -7.70 -5.63 -7.70
CA LEU A 126 -6.26 -5.56 -7.46
C LEU A 126 -5.77 -6.76 -6.64
N ALA A 127 -6.44 -7.09 -5.54
CA ALA A 127 -6.13 -8.29 -4.76
C ALA A 127 -6.27 -9.57 -5.59
N GLY A 128 -7.31 -9.67 -6.43
CA GLY A 128 -7.52 -10.81 -7.33
C GLY A 128 -6.39 -11.00 -8.35
N ILE A 129 -5.80 -9.91 -8.85
CA ILE A 129 -4.65 -9.94 -9.75
C ILE A 129 -3.38 -10.40 -9.02
N LEU A 130 -3.23 -10.04 -7.74
CA LEU A 130 -2.11 -10.50 -6.92
C LEU A 130 -2.21 -12.00 -6.64
N GLY A 131 -3.42 -12.54 -6.43
CA GLY A 131 -3.69 -13.96 -6.17
C GLY A 131 -4.47 -14.19 -4.87
N GLU A 132 -5.02 -15.40 -4.70
CA GLU A 132 -5.99 -15.74 -3.64
C GLU A 132 -5.46 -15.49 -2.22
N ASP A 133 -4.20 -15.83 -1.96
CA ASP A 133 -3.57 -15.73 -0.63
C ASP A 133 -3.00 -14.35 -0.31
N ASN A 134 -3.11 -13.40 -1.25
CA ASN A 134 -2.48 -12.09 -1.18
C ASN A 134 -3.45 -11.00 -0.75
N VAL A 135 -2.90 -9.94 -0.16
CA VAL A 135 -3.67 -8.81 0.36
C VAL A 135 -3.26 -7.55 -0.38
N ALA A 136 -4.24 -6.72 -0.76
CA ALA A 136 -4.04 -5.37 -1.24
C ALA A 136 -4.55 -4.37 -0.21
N PHE A 137 -3.78 -3.33 0.05
CA PHE A 137 -4.18 -2.16 0.83
C PHE A 137 -3.97 -0.91 -0.04
N VAL A 138 -4.94 -0.01 -0.06
CA VAL A 138 -4.83 1.27 -0.75
C VAL A 138 -5.39 2.39 0.10
N SER A 139 -4.70 3.52 0.13
CA SER A 139 -5.09 4.71 0.87
C SER A 139 -5.19 5.95 -0.02
N TRP A 140 -6.21 6.79 0.19
CA TRP A 140 -6.46 8.03 -0.52
C TRP A 140 -6.64 9.22 0.42
N GLU A 141 -6.32 10.41 -0.08
CA GLU A 141 -6.68 11.67 0.58
C GLU A 141 -8.20 11.85 0.61
N THR A 142 -8.71 12.37 1.72
CA THR A 142 -10.08 12.85 1.85
C THR A 142 -10.07 14.39 1.83
N SER A 143 -11.21 15.02 2.07
CA SER A 143 -11.27 16.47 2.27
C SER A 143 -10.51 16.94 3.51
N ASP A 144 -10.23 16.02 4.44
CA ASP A 144 -9.36 16.21 5.59
C ASP A 144 -8.08 15.36 5.45
N PRO A 145 -6.91 15.98 5.21
CA PRO A 145 -5.66 15.23 5.01
C PRO A 145 -5.19 14.47 6.26
N GLU A 146 -5.70 14.77 7.45
CA GLU A 146 -5.39 14.02 8.68
C GLU A 146 -6.21 12.72 8.78
N VAL A 147 -7.23 12.56 7.94
CA VAL A 147 -8.15 11.42 7.95
C VAL A 147 -8.20 10.76 6.57
N PRO A 148 -7.16 10.01 6.18
CA PRO A 148 -7.19 9.27 4.92
C PRO A 148 -8.25 8.16 4.97
N ILE A 149 -8.84 7.86 3.81
CA ILE A 149 -9.67 6.67 3.63
C ILE A 149 -8.82 5.56 3.04
N SER A 150 -8.87 4.38 3.63
CA SER A 150 -8.14 3.22 3.16
C SER A 150 -9.05 2.01 2.99
N ILE A 151 -8.73 1.14 2.04
CA ILE A 151 -9.44 -0.10 1.78
C ILE A 151 -8.42 -1.23 1.75
N THR A 152 -8.70 -2.29 2.50
CA THR A 152 -7.94 -3.55 2.49
C THR A 152 -8.82 -4.67 1.94
N ALA A 153 -8.26 -5.44 1.02
CA ALA A 153 -8.93 -6.60 0.42
C ALA A 153 -7.99 -7.80 0.38
N ARG A 154 -8.55 -8.99 0.60
CA ARG A 154 -7.93 -10.27 0.27
C ARG A 154 -8.82 -10.95 -0.76
N ALA A 155 -8.24 -11.50 -1.83
CA ALA A 155 -9.04 -12.08 -2.92
C ALA A 155 -9.86 -13.31 -2.48
N SER A 156 -9.37 -14.07 -1.50
CA SER A 156 -10.10 -15.21 -0.92
C SER A 156 -11.23 -14.81 0.03
N ASP A 157 -11.40 -13.53 0.35
CA ASP A 157 -12.38 -13.02 1.31
C ASP A 157 -13.41 -12.15 0.59
N ASP A 158 -14.69 -12.38 0.89
CA ASP A 158 -15.80 -11.60 0.37
C ASP A 158 -15.98 -10.28 1.13
N GLY A 159 -15.37 -10.15 2.32
CA GLY A 159 -15.32 -8.94 3.13
C GLY A 159 -14.19 -7.99 2.75
N LEU A 160 -14.41 -6.70 2.99
CA LEU A 160 -13.40 -5.65 2.90
C LEU A 160 -13.27 -4.98 4.27
N LEU A 161 -12.09 -4.46 4.55
CA LEU A 161 -11.87 -3.55 5.68
C LEU A 161 -11.71 -2.14 5.14
N VAL A 162 -12.57 -1.23 5.59
CA VAL A 162 -12.46 0.21 5.31
C VAL A 162 -11.93 0.89 6.56
N THR A 163 -10.90 1.73 6.41
CA THR A 163 -10.32 2.50 7.50
C THR A 163 -10.50 3.99 7.24
N LEU A 164 -10.97 4.74 8.24
CA LEU A 164 -11.09 6.20 8.22
C LEU A 164 -10.16 6.76 9.30
N GLY A 165 -8.98 7.23 8.91
CA GLY A 165 -7.93 7.57 9.88
C GLY A 165 -7.46 6.34 10.66
N GLU A 166 -7.81 6.25 11.94
CA GLU A 166 -7.49 5.13 12.83
C GLU A 166 -8.67 4.19 13.09
N GLU A 167 -9.87 4.54 12.61
CA GLU A 167 -11.10 3.77 12.86
C GLU A 167 -11.35 2.74 11.75
N GLU A 168 -11.71 1.53 12.15
CA GLU A 168 -11.87 0.36 11.29
C GLU A 168 -13.33 -0.07 11.14
N PHE A 169 -13.75 -0.34 9.92
CA PHE A 169 -15.12 -0.72 9.56
C PHE A 169 -15.10 -1.94 8.64
N GLU A 170 -15.60 -3.07 9.13
CA GLU A 170 -15.83 -4.26 8.32
C GLU A 170 -17.07 -4.07 7.44
N THR A 171 -16.96 -4.40 6.16
CA THR A 171 -18.10 -4.36 5.24
C THR A 171 -18.90 -5.66 5.28
N GLU A 172 -20.16 -5.60 4.87
CA GLU A 172 -20.93 -6.82 4.66
C GLU A 172 -20.26 -7.71 3.59
N PRO A 173 -20.23 -9.04 3.78
CA PRO A 173 -19.69 -9.96 2.78
C PRO A 173 -20.38 -9.79 1.42
N GLY A 174 -19.58 -9.72 0.36
CA GLY A 174 -20.06 -9.56 -1.01
C GLY A 174 -20.39 -8.12 -1.41
N TRP A 175 -20.26 -7.15 -0.50
CA TRP A 175 -20.29 -5.73 -0.85
C TRP A 175 -18.89 -5.25 -1.28
N PRO A 176 -18.74 -4.43 -2.34
CA PRO A 176 -19.79 -3.98 -3.26
C PRO A 176 -20.20 -5.10 -4.21
N ALA A 177 -21.49 -5.12 -4.56
CA ALA A 177 -22.09 -6.06 -5.51
C ALA A 177 -21.60 -5.87 -6.96
#